data_AF-A0A5J4QAR6-F1
#
_entry.id   AF-A0A5J4QAR6-F1
#
_cell.length_a   1.000
_cell.length_b   1.000
_cell.length_c   1.000
_cell.angle_alpha   90.00
_cell.angle_beta   90.00
_cell.angle_gamma   90.00
#
_symmetry.space_group_name_H-M   'P 1'
#
loop_
_entity.id
_entity.type
_entity.pdbx_description
1 polymer ?
#
loop_
_entity_poly.entity_id
_entity_poly.type
_entity_poly.pdbx_seq_one_letter_code
_entity_poly.pdbx_strand_id
1 'polypeptide(L)' 'MYTNFDKMLDICKHLRKEFTNERGNIPRRGVVPRFSDLEVIALSLTTEALSKDSENLLFIKLSTDYKDDFPHLISRR' A
#
# COMPACT_ATOMS: atom_id res chain seq x y z
N MET A 1 -7.87 7.80 7.47
CA MET A 1 -7.08 6.59 7.13
C MET A 1 -6.05 6.92 6.05
N TYR A 2 -6.46 7.51 4.92
CA TYR A 2 -5.55 7.93 3.84
C TYR A 2 -4.40 8.84 4.29
N THR A 3 -4.66 9.82 5.16
CA THR A 3 -3.62 10.70 5.73
C THR A 3 -2.54 9.97 6.53
N ASN A 4 -2.87 8.85 7.19
CA ASN A 4 -1.89 8.02 7.90
C ASN A 4 -1.11 7.15 6.91
N PHE A 5 -1.80 6.64 5.90
CA PHE A 5 -1.18 5.90 4.81
C PHE A 5 -0.14 6.74 4.06
N ASP A 6 -0.45 7.99 3.72
CA ASP A 6 0.48 8.87 3.01
C ASP A 6 1.76 9.15 3.83
N LYS A 7 1.60 9.37 5.14
CA LYS A 7 2.75 9.49 6.07
C LYS A 7 3.58 8.21 6.13
N MET A 8 2.93 7.04 6.22
CA MET A 8 3.65 5.76 6.24
C MET A 8 4.35 5.50 4.90
N LEU A 9 3.73 5.86 3.78
CA LEU A 9 4.30 5.75 2.45
C LEU A 9 5.52 6.65 2.30
N ASP A 10 5.47 7.89 2.82
CA ASP A 10 6.61 8.80 2.82
C ASP A 10 7.79 8.24 3.64
N ILE A 11 7.53 7.71 4.83
CA ILE A 11 8.55 7.02 5.63
C ILE A 11 9.14 5.84 4.86
N CYS A 12 8.28 5.03 4.24
CA CYS A 12 8.70 3.89 3.45
C CYS A 12 9.54 4.29 2.23
N LYS A 13 9.24 5.42 1.57
CA LYS A 13 10.05 5.98 0.49
C LYS A 13 11.44 6.40 0.97
N HIS A 14 11.53 7.03 2.14
CA HIS A 14 12.82 7.41 2.75
C HIS A 14 13.69 6.19 3.10
N LEU A 15 13.08 5.11 3.62
CA LEU A 15 13.80 3.89 4.02
C LEU A 15 14.33 3.08 2.82
N ARG A 16 13.73 3.22 1.65
CA ARG A 16 13.90 2.28 0.53
C ARG A 16 14.85 2.77 -0.57
N LYS A 17 15.58 3.86 -0.36
CA LYS A 17 16.34 4.57 -1.40
C LYS A 17 17.25 3.69 -2.28
N GLU A 18 17.67 2.52 -1.79
CA GLU A 18 18.56 1.60 -2.51
C GLU A 18 17.87 0.33 -3.07
N PHE A 19 16.73 -0.09 -2.55
CA PHE A 19 16.27 -1.47 -2.77
C PHE A 19 15.42 -1.67 -4.00
N THR A 20 15.12 -0.60 -4.75
CA THR A 20 13.88 -0.56 -5.52
C THR A 20 13.80 0.50 -6.62
N ASN A 21 12.85 0.32 -7.54
CA ASN A 21 12.70 1.20 -8.70
C ASN A 21 11.96 2.52 -8.40
N GLU A 22 12.01 3.42 -9.39
CA GLU A 22 11.34 4.74 -9.38
C GLU A 22 9.84 4.68 -9.08
N ARG A 23 9.20 3.55 -9.37
CA ARG A 23 7.75 3.34 -9.23
C ARG A 23 7.33 2.73 -7.90
N GLY A 24 8.20 2.63 -6.89
CA GLY A 24 7.74 2.01 -5.65
C GLY A 24 7.77 0.48 -5.70
N ASN A 25 8.49 -0.20 -6.60
CA ASN A 25 8.55 -1.67 -6.67
C ASN A 25 9.96 -2.28 -6.49
N ILE A 26 10.02 -3.48 -5.92
CA ILE A 26 11.24 -4.28 -5.80
C ILE A 26 11.61 -4.83 -7.19
N PRO A 27 12.90 -4.79 -7.61
CA PRO A 27 13.31 -5.27 -8.92
C PRO A 27 13.05 -6.77 -9.01
N ARG A 28 12.15 -7.16 -9.90
CA ARG A 28 11.78 -8.56 -10.13
C ARG A 28 11.60 -8.82 -11.62
N ARG A 29 11.81 -10.07 -12.05
CA ARG A 29 11.53 -10.48 -13.43
C ARG A 29 10.00 -10.55 -13.63
N GLY A 30 9.49 -9.98 -14.72
CA GLY A 30 8.07 -10.03 -15.08
C GLY A 30 7.34 -8.68 -14.93
N VAL A 31 6.02 -8.74 -14.77
CA VAL A 31 5.17 -7.54 -14.76
C VAL A 31 5.33 -6.78 -13.45
N VAL A 32 5.60 -5.47 -13.58
CA VAL A 32 5.64 -4.53 -12.46
C VAL A 32 4.20 -4.21 -12.04
N PRO A 33 3.82 -4.45 -10.77
CA PRO A 33 2.51 -4.12 -10.23
C PRO A 33 2.11 -2.65 -10.47
N ARG A 34 0.80 -2.41 -10.54
CA ARG A 34 0.26 -1.04 -10.50
C ARG A 34 0.24 -0.50 -9.08
N PHE A 35 -0.24 -1.31 -8.14
CA PHE A 35 -0.09 -1.08 -6.71
C PHE A 35 1.30 -1.53 -6.29
N SER A 36 2.12 -0.57 -5.93
CA SER A 36 3.54 -0.77 -5.75
C SER A 36 3.86 -1.54 -4.47
N ASP A 37 4.97 -2.29 -4.46
CA ASP A 37 5.40 -3.03 -3.27
C ASP A 37 5.52 -2.12 -2.03
N LEU A 38 5.87 -0.83 -2.23
CA LEU A 38 5.87 0.14 -1.14
C LEU A 38 4.49 0.50 -0.62
N GLU A 39 3.53 0.70 -1.51
CA GLU A 39 2.16 0.98 -1.10
C GLU A 39 1.57 -0.22 -0.35
N VAL A 40 1.96 -1.45 -0.70
CA VAL A 40 1.58 -2.65 0.07
C VAL A 40 2.17 -2.59 1.49
N ILE A 41 3.47 -2.33 1.62
CA ILE A 41 4.14 -2.26 2.93
C ILE A 41 3.56 -1.13 3.77
N ALA A 42 3.41 0.06 3.18
CA ALA A 42 2.83 1.23 3.86
C ALA A 42 1.38 0.97 4.31
N LEU A 43 0.61 0.24 3.50
CA LEU A 43 -0.75 -0.16 3.86
C LEU A 43 -0.74 -1.12 5.05
N SER A 44 0.09 -2.17 5.04
CA SER A 44 0.24 -3.09 6.18
C SER A 44 0.62 -2.35 7.46
N LEU A 45 1.65 -1.50 7.41
CA LEU A 45 2.08 -0.71 8.58
C LEU A 45 0.97 0.21 9.10
N THR A 46 0.22 0.84 8.19
CA THR A 46 -0.92 1.69 8.57
C THR A 46 -2.02 0.86 9.24
N THR A 47 -2.25 -0.36 8.79
CA THR A 47 -3.30 -1.22 9.33
C THR A 47 -2.95 -1.77 10.70
N GLU A 48 -1.68 -2.14 10.90
CA GLU A 48 -1.13 -2.51 12.20
C GLU A 48 -1.20 -1.33 13.17
N ALA A 49 -0.78 -0.13 12.75
CA ALA A 49 -0.85 1.08 13.57
C ALA A 49 -2.29 1.49 13.95
N LEU A 50 -3.27 1.13 13.12
CA LEU A 50 -4.69 1.35 13.39
C LEU A 50 -5.36 0.18 14.12
N SER A 51 -4.61 -0.85 14.53
CA SER A 51 -5.10 -2.07 15.20
C SER A 51 -6.28 -2.70 14.44
N LYS A 52 -6.22 -2.72 13.11
CA LYS A 52 -7.29 -3.29 12.28
C LYS A 52 -6.98 -4.76 11.99
N ASP A 53 -7.51 -5.63 12.85
CA ASP A 53 -7.17 -7.05 12.85
C ASP A 53 -7.73 -7.86 11.68
N SER A 54 -8.77 -7.34 11.00
CA SER A 54 -9.40 -8.05 9.87
C SER A 54 -9.00 -7.44 8.54
N GLU A 55 -8.10 -8.13 7.82
CA GLU A 55 -7.75 -7.84 6.43
C GLU A 55 -9.00 -7.80 5.53
N ASN A 56 -9.96 -8.70 5.72
CA ASN A 56 -11.17 -8.73 4.89
C ASN A 56 -11.99 -7.43 5.04
N LEU A 57 -12.20 -6.99 6.29
CA LEU A 57 -12.87 -5.72 6.58
C LEU A 57 -12.05 -4.51 6.09
N LEU A 58 -10.72 -4.63 6.00
CA LEU A 58 -9.87 -3.60 5.41
C LEU A 58 -10.14 -3.47 3.92
N PHE A 59 -10.06 -4.56 3.17
CA PHE A 59 -10.27 -4.54 1.72
C PHE A 59 -11.68 -4.08 1.34
N ILE A 60 -12.71 -4.48 2.10
CA ILE A 60 -14.07 -3.97 1.89
C ILE A 60 -14.09 -2.44 2.05
N LYS A 61 -13.60 -1.90 3.18
CA LYS A 61 -13.58 -0.44 3.38
C LYS A 61 -12.74 0.30 2.35
N LEU A 62 -11.59 -0.25 1.94
CA LEU A 62 -10.75 0.36 0.91
C LEU A 62 -11.46 0.44 -0.45
N SER A 63 -12.22 -0.61 -0.79
CA SER A 63 -12.96 -0.68 -2.05
C SER A 63 -14.29 0.08 -2.05
N THR A 64 -14.89 0.34 -0.88
CA THR A 64 -16.13 1.12 -0.75
C THR A 64 -15.88 2.58 -0.39
N ASP A 65 -15.17 2.84 0.71
CA ASP A 65 -15.04 4.17 1.31
C ASP A 65 -13.85 4.97 0.76
N TYR A 66 -12.81 4.28 0.27
CA TYR A 66 -11.55 4.89 -0.18
C TYR A 66 -11.20 4.53 -1.63
N LYS A 67 -12.22 4.24 -2.46
CA LYS A 67 -12.02 3.77 -3.83
C LYS A 67 -11.28 4.80 -4.69
N ASP A 68 -11.59 6.08 -4.51
CA ASP A 68 -10.96 7.18 -5.24
C ASP A 68 -9.50 7.41 -4.80
N ASP A 69 -9.21 7.15 -3.53
CA ASP A 69 -7.87 7.28 -2.93
C ASP A 69 -6.92 6.13 -3.31
N PHE A 70 -7.48 4.93 -3.59
CA PHE A 70 -6.74 3.72 -3.95
C PHE A 70 -7.18 3.17 -5.32
N PRO A 71 -6.96 3.89 -6.43
CA PRO A 71 -7.46 3.52 -7.76
C PRO A 71 -6.84 2.22 -8.30
N HIS A 72 -5.67 1.85 -7.79
CA HIS A 72 -4.95 0.64 -8.18
C HIS A 72 -5.03 -0.49 -7.15
N LEU A 73 -5.92 -0.40 -6.16
CA LEU A 73 -6.04 -1.39 -5.09
C LEU A 73 -6.10 -2.82 -5.66
N ILE A 74 -5.33 -3.72 -5.07
CA ILE A 74 -5.31 -5.12 -5.48
C ILE A 74 -6.69 -5.73 -5.17
N SER A 75 -7.36 -6.23 -6.21
CA SER A 75 -8.60 -6.97 -6.04
C SER A 75 -8.29 -8.34 -5.45
N ARG A 76 -8.84 -8.63 -4.26
CA ARG A 76 -8.93 -10.01 -3.75
C ARG A 76 -10.22 -10.60 -4.30
N ARG A 77 -10.08 -11.62 -5.15
CA ARG A 77 -11.18 -12.34 -5.79
C ARG A 77 -11.88 -13.27 -4.80
#